data_AF-A0A202E2T8-F1
#
_entry.id   AF-A0A202E2T8-F1
#
_cell.length_a   1.000
_cell.length_b   1.000
_cell.length_c   1.000
_cell.angle_alpha   90.00
_cell.angle_beta   90.00
_cell.angle_gamma   90.00
#
_symmetry.space_group_name_H-M   'P 1'
#
loop_
_entity.id
_entity.type
_entity.pdbx_description
1 polymer ?
#
loop_
_entity_poly.entity_id
_entity_poly.type
_entity_poly.pdbx_seq_one_letter_code
_entity_poly.pdbx_strand_id
1 'polypeptide(L)'
;MTMPNFTALTPYRNIFLTLSIFGLFIPNGIFIYYLFINPTLVFETMLNPIAFVFIFEAFFIMFLLMFMINKLGLVQPGPYKFFIYSIVGSLFFSIPFTIYRYISHQSDVQNTI
;
A
#
# COMPACT_ATOMS: atom_id res chain seq x y z
N MET A 1 -2.40 24.89 5.36
CA MET A 1 -1.46 23.86 4.85
C MET A 1 -1.71 23.73 3.37
N THR A 2 -0.75 24.09 2.52
CA THR A 2 -0.87 23.93 1.07
C THR A 2 -0.98 22.44 0.75
N MET A 3 -1.95 22.05 -0.08
CA MET A 3 -2.03 20.65 -0.49
C MET A 3 -0.79 20.31 -1.33
N PRO A 4 -0.13 19.18 -1.05
CA PRO A 4 0.99 18.73 -1.86
C PRO A 4 0.55 18.58 -3.34
N ASN A 5 1.29 19.22 -4.24
CA ASN A 5 1.03 19.16 -5.67
C ASN A 5 1.76 17.95 -6.28
N PHE A 6 0.99 16.97 -6.76
CA PHE A 6 1.53 15.74 -7.34
C PHE A 6 1.36 15.68 -8.87
N THR A 7 1.10 16.81 -9.54
CA THR A 7 1.01 16.86 -11.01
C THR A 7 2.26 16.34 -11.71
N ALA A 8 3.43 16.47 -11.07
CA ALA A 8 4.69 15.90 -11.56
C ALA A 8 4.68 14.37 -11.64
N LEU A 9 3.80 13.69 -10.91
CA LEU A 9 3.68 12.23 -10.91
C LEU A 9 2.66 11.69 -11.93
N THR A 10 1.85 12.55 -12.54
CA THR A 10 0.81 12.16 -13.51
C THR A 10 1.33 11.26 -14.65
N PRO A 11 2.51 11.51 -15.25
CA PRO A 11 3.05 10.64 -16.31
C PRO A 11 3.29 9.19 -15.83
N TYR A 12 3.55 9.00 -14.54
CA TYR A 12 3.86 7.70 -13.94
C TYR A 12 2.62 6.98 -13.38
N ARG A 13 1.42 7.52 -13.60
CA ARG A 13 0.16 6.94 -13.09
C ARG A 13 0.03 5.44 -13.40
N ASN A 14 0.31 5.04 -14.63
CA ASN A 14 0.19 3.64 -15.06
C ASN A 14 1.26 2.73 -14.41
N ILE A 15 2.43 3.28 -14.07
CA ILE A 15 3.47 2.54 -13.35
C ILE A 15 2.97 2.21 -11.95
N PHE A 16 2.39 3.18 -11.23
CA PHE A 16 1.82 2.94 -9.91
C PHE A 16 0.66 1.93 -9.95
N LEU A 17 -0.20 1.99 -10.97
CA LEU A 17 -1.23 0.97 -11.15
C LEU A 17 -0.61 -0.42 -11.36
N THR A 18 0.38 -0.54 -12.25
CA THR A 18 1.06 -1.81 -12.54
C THR A 18 1.74 -2.37 -11.30
N LEU A 19 2.46 -1.53 -10.54
CA LEU A 19 3.08 -1.92 -9.29
C LEU A 19 2.05 -2.35 -8.24
N SER A 20 0.89 -1.70 -8.18
CA SER A 20 -0.18 -2.13 -7.27
C SER A 20 -0.74 -3.50 -7.65
N ILE A 21 -1.00 -3.76 -8.93
CA ILE A 21 -1.47 -5.07 -9.40
C ILE A 21 -0.40 -6.13 -9.11
N PHE A 22 0.86 -5.85 -9.44
CA PHE A 22 1.98 -6.74 -9.16
C PHE A 22 2.09 -7.05 -7.67
N GLY A 23 2.05 -6.02 -6.82
CA GLY A 23 2.13 -6.16 -5.37
C GLY A 23 0.95 -6.94 -4.80
N LEU A 24 -0.26 -6.73 -5.32
CA LEU A 24 -1.45 -7.46 -4.88
C LEU A 24 -1.36 -8.95 -5.22
N PHE A 25 -0.95 -9.31 -6.44
CA PHE A 25 -1.02 -10.69 -6.89
C PHE A 25 0.24 -11.50 -6.67
N ILE A 26 1.44 -10.92 -6.78
CA ILE A 26 2.66 -11.71 -6.76
C ILE A 26 3.12 -12.03 -5.34
N PRO A 27 3.57 -11.07 -4.51
CA PRO A 27 4.01 -11.39 -3.16
C PRO A 27 2.86 -11.90 -2.29
N ASN A 28 1.65 -11.31 -2.35
CA ASN A 28 0.53 -11.88 -1.59
C ASN A 28 0.04 -13.20 -2.16
N GLY A 29 0.07 -13.40 -3.49
CA GLY A 29 -0.31 -14.69 -4.06
C GLY A 29 0.64 -15.81 -3.66
N ILE A 30 1.94 -15.53 -3.60
CA ILE A 30 2.94 -16.46 -3.06
C ILE A 30 2.65 -16.75 -1.58
N PHE A 31 2.41 -15.71 -0.76
CA PHE A 31 2.06 -15.89 0.65
C PHE A 31 0.80 -16.74 0.82
N ILE A 32 -0.27 -16.42 0.09
CA ILE A 32 -1.54 -17.17 0.09
C ILE A 32 -1.33 -18.61 -0.36
N TYR A 33 -0.55 -18.84 -1.42
CA TYR A 33 -0.21 -20.18 -1.88
C TYR A 33 0.42 -21.00 -0.74
N TYR A 34 1.43 -20.48 -0.06
CA TYR A 34 2.06 -21.19 1.05
C TYR A 34 1.14 -21.33 2.26
N LEU A 35 0.29 -20.34 2.54
CA LEU A 35 -0.70 -20.42 3.62
C LEU A 35 -1.64 -21.61 3.47
N PHE A 36 -2.04 -21.95 2.25
CA PHE A 36 -2.96 -23.06 1.98
C PHE A 36 -2.25 -24.38 1.65
N ILE A 37 -1.14 -24.34 0.91
CA ILE A 37 -0.46 -25.55 0.42
C ILE A 37 0.60 -26.07 1.41
N ASN A 38 1.24 -25.20 2.18
CA ASN A 38 2.23 -25.58 3.20
C ASN A 38 2.12 -24.69 4.44
N PRO A 39 1.03 -24.82 5.22
CA PRO A 39 0.80 -23.99 6.41
C PRO A 39 1.89 -24.19 7.49
N THR A 40 2.55 -25.35 7.52
CA THR A 40 3.66 -25.63 8.44
C THR A 40 4.83 -24.68 8.19
N LEU A 41 5.19 -24.42 6.92
CA LEU A 41 6.24 -23.45 6.60
C LEU A 41 5.90 -22.03 7.06
N VAL A 42 4.63 -21.63 6.94
CA VAL A 42 4.17 -20.33 7.45
C VAL A 42 4.28 -20.29 8.98
N PHE A 43 3.84 -21.35 9.66
CA PHE A 43 3.95 -21.46 11.12
C PHE A 43 5.41 -21.40 11.60
N GLU A 44 6.32 -22.15 10.96
CA GLU A 44 7.75 -22.11 11.27
C GLU A 44 8.35 -20.72 11.03
N THR A 45 7.94 -20.04 9.96
CA THR A 45 8.34 -18.66 9.70
C THR A 45 7.84 -17.73 10.81
N MET A 46 6.63 -17.93 11.32
CA MET A 46 6.10 -17.21 12.48
C MET A 46 6.77 -17.59 13.79
N LEU A 47 7.64 -18.60 13.87
CA LEU A 47 8.46 -18.87 15.06
C LEU A 47 9.87 -18.28 14.94
N ASN A 48 10.24 -17.79 13.75
CA ASN A 48 11.54 -17.20 13.51
C ASN A 48 11.61 -15.77 14.11
N PRO A 49 12.49 -15.50 15.09
CA PRO A 49 12.61 -14.18 15.71
C PRO A 49 12.95 -13.06 14.73
N ILE A 50 13.71 -13.36 13.68
CA ILE A 50 14.09 -12.39 12.66
C ILE A 50 12.86 -12.03 11.82
N ALA A 51 12.03 -13.00 11.46
CA ALA A 51 10.78 -12.73 10.73
C ALA A 51 9.84 -11.82 11.55
N PHE A 52 9.75 -12.03 12.86
CA PHE A 52 8.97 -11.15 13.74
C PHE A 52 9.44 -9.69 13.73
N VAL A 53 10.75 -9.44 13.70
CA VAL A 53 11.30 -8.09 13.60
C VAL A 53 10.79 -7.41 12.33
N PHE A 54 10.87 -8.08 11.18
CA PHE A 54 10.37 -7.53 9.91
C PHE A 54 8.85 -7.31 9.91
N ILE A 55 8.08 -8.22 10.52
CA ILE A 55 6.63 -8.04 10.67
C ILE A 55 6.33 -6.80 11.51
N PHE A 56 7.02 -6.62 12.64
CA PHE A 56 6.88 -5.46 13.50
C PHE A 56 7.26 -4.16 12.77
N GLU A 57 8.38 -4.15 12.05
CA GLU A 57 8.79 -3.01 11.21
C GLU A 57 7.74 -2.67 10.15
N ALA A 58 7.15 -3.68 9.50
CA ALA A 58 6.08 -3.46 8.52
C ALA A 58 4.84 -2.82 9.16
N PHE A 59 4.42 -3.29 10.34
CA PHE A 59 3.33 -2.65 11.08
C PHE A 59 3.69 -1.22 11.48
N PHE A 60 4.90 -0.97 11.97
CA PHE A 60 5.36 0.36 12.34
C PHE A 60 5.35 1.32 11.14
N ILE A 61 5.89 0.90 10.00
CA ILE A 61 5.88 1.68 8.75
C ILE A 61 4.45 1.94 8.28
N MET A 62 3.55 0.96 8.38
CA MET A 62 2.14 1.14 8.03
C MET A 62 1.48 2.23 8.87
N PHE A 63 1.67 2.22 10.20
CA PHE A 63 1.13 3.26 11.07
C PHE A 63 1.77 4.62 10.81
N LEU A 64 3.09 4.66 10.57
CA LEU A 64 3.81 5.88 10.20
C LEU A 64 3.25 6.49 8.91
N LEU A 65 3.05 5.68 7.88
CA LEU A 65 2.49 6.14 6.59
C LEU A 65 1.03 6.57 6.73
N MET A 66 0.21 5.84 7.50
CA MET A 66 -1.15 6.26 7.82
C MET A 66 -1.17 7.63 8.51
N PHE A 67 -0.29 7.84 9.50
CA PHE A 67 -0.13 9.13 10.18
C PHE A 67 0.31 10.23 9.20
N MET A 68 1.25 9.95 8.31
CA MET A 68 1.69 10.91 7.28
C MET A 68 0.57 11.26 6.30
N ILE A 69 -0.19 10.28 5.82
CA ILE A 69 -1.36 10.50 4.93
C ILE A 69 -2.36 11.44 5.60
N ASN A 70 -2.62 11.23 6.89
CA ASN A 70 -3.50 12.10 7.68
C ASN A 70 -2.92 13.52 7.81
N LYS A 71 -1.63 13.64 8.14
CA LYS A 71 -0.97 14.95 8.31
C LYS A 71 -0.83 15.73 7.01
N LEU A 72 -0.64 15.05 5.88
CA LEU A 72 -0.54 15.66 4.56
C LEU A 72 -1.90 16.06 3.96
N GLY A 73 -3.01 15.75 4.64
CA GLY A 73 -4.35 16.06 4.16
C GLY A 73 -4.74 15.30 2.89
N LEU A 74 -4.18 14.10 2.68
CA LEU A 74 -4.49 13.29 1.50
C LEU A 74 -5.87 12.65 1.70
N VAL A 75 -6.89 13.30 1.13
CA VAL A 75 -8.30 12.95 1.35
C VAL A 75 -8.75 11.69 0.59
N GLN A 76 -8.07 11.33 -0.50
CA GLN A 76 -8.35 10.13 -1.28
C GLN A 76 -7.09 9.27 -1.46
N PRO A 77 -7.08 8.00 -1.02
CA PRO A 77 -8.18 7.24 -0.44
C PRO A 77 -8.48 7.58 1.05
N GLY A 78 -7.59 8.31 1.72
CA GLY A 78 -7.69 8.63 3.15
C GLY A 78 -6.96 7.62 4.05
N PRO A 79 -6.59 8.01 5.28
CA PRO A 79 -5.72 7.20 6.16
C PRO A 79 -6.34 5.85 6.54
N TYR A 80 -7.65 5.80 6.83
CA TYR A 80 -8.34 4.56 7.18
C TYR A 80 -8.40 3.56 6.02
N LYS A 81 -8.64 4.05 4.80
CA LYS A 81 -8.65 3.16 3.61
C LYS A 81 -7.26 2.63 3.32
N PHE A 82 -6.22 3.46 3.47
CA PHE A 82 -4.82 3.02 3.35
C PHE A 82 -4.50 1.88 4.33
N PHE A 83 -4.93 2.01 5.60
CA PHE A 83 -4.75 0.94 6.59
C PHE A 83 -5.43 -0.36 6.14
N ILE A 84 -6.70 -0.28 5.71
CA ILE A 84 -7.44 -1.46 5.21
C ILE A 84 -6.72 -2.10 4.02
N TYR A 85 -6.28 -1.30 3.04
CA TYR A 85 -5.54 -1.81 1.88
C TYR A 85 -4.21 -2.47 2.28
N SER A 86 -3.53 -1.93 3.29
CA SER A 86 -2.25 -2.47 3.78
C SER A 86 -2.42 -3.81 4.49
N ILE A 87 -3.51 -3.99 5.26
CA ILE A 87 -3.82 -5.28 5.89
C ILE A 87 -4.22 -6.33 4.85
N VAL A 88 -5.03 -5.94 3.86
CA VAL A 88 -5.54 -6.89 2.84
C VAL A 88 -4.47 -7.29 1.83
N GLY A 89 -3.61 -6.37 1.41
CA GLY A 89 -2.69 -6.59 0.30
C GLY A 89 -1.23 -6.27 0.58
N SER A 90 -0.83 -6.00 1.82
CA SER A 90 0.51 -5.51 2.21
C SER A 90 0.81 -4.07 1.81
N LEU A 91 1.89 -3.52 2.39
CA LEU A 91 2.44 -2.20 2.04
C LEU A 91 2.90 -2.10 0.59
N PHE A 92 3.37 -3.21 0.00
CA PHE A 92 3.87 -3.23 -1.36
C PHE A 92 2.75 -3.03 -2.40
N PHE A 93 1.51 -3.39 -2.06
CA PHE A 93 0.31 -3.03 -2.82
C PHE A 93 -0.21 -1.64 -2.44
N SER A 94 -0.39 -1.39 -1.14
CA SER A 94 -1.20 -0.26 -0.68
C SER A 94 -0.58 1.10 -0.97
N ILE A 95 0.76 1.19 -0.94
CA ILE A 95 1.50 2.42 -1.25
C ILE A 95 1.30 2.84 -2.71
N PRO A 96 1.68 2.03 -3.74
CA PRO A 96 1.48 2.42 -5.12
C PRO A 96 0.00 2.59 -5.46
N PHE A 97 -0.90 1.78 -4.89
CA PHE A 97 -2.34 1.95 -5.10
C PHE A 97 -2.84 3.30 -4.57
N THR A 98 -2.38 3.72 -3.40
CA THR A 98 -2.75 5.01 -2.80
C THR A 98 -2.28 6.19 -3.65
N ILE A 99 -1.05 6.12 -4.16
CA ILE A 99 -0.52 7.14 -5.07
C ILE A 99 -1.32 7.17 -6.38
N TYR A 100 -1.61 6.01 -6.97
CA TYR A 100 -2.45 5.91 -8.17
C TYR A 100 -3.83 6.54 -7.97
N ARG A 101 -4.49 6.23 -6.85
CA ARG A 101 -5.82 6.78 -6.51
C ARG A 101 -5.78 8.29 -6.34
N TYR A 102 -4.74 8.80 -5.70
CA TYR A 102 -4.56 10.23 -5.49
C TYR A 102 -4.34 10.98 -6.82
N ILE A 103 -3.44 10.50 -7.69
CA ILE A 103 -3.18 11.08 -9.01
C ILE A 103 -4.46 11.06 -9.86
N SER A 104 -5.16 9.92 -9.87
CA SER A 104 -6.41 9.78 -10.64
C SER A 104 -7.46 10.79 -10.19
N HIS A 105 -7.61 10.98 -8.87
CA HIS A 105 -8.54 11.96 -8.34
C HIS A 105 -8.20 13.41 -8.74
N GLN A 106 -6.91 13.77 -8.76
CA GLN A 106 -6.50 15.09 -9.25
C GLN A 106 -6.80 15.28 -10.74
N SER A 107 -6.54 14.27 -11.57
CA SER A 107 -6.87 14.31 -13.00
C SER A 107 -8.38 14.49 -13.24
N ASP A 108 -9.23 13.80 -12.46
CA ASP A 108 -10.69 13.90 -12.57
C ASP A 108 -11.19 15.31 -12.20
N VAL A 109 -10.61 15.92 -11.17
CA VAL A 109 -10.94 17.29 -10.74
C VAL A 109 -10.49 18.32 -11.77
N GLN A 110 -9.35 18.13 -12.41
CA GLN A 110 -8.85 19.07 -13.42
C GLN A 110 -9.64 19.02 -14.74
N ASN A 111 -10.23 17.87 -15.10
CA ASN A 111 -11.03 17.70 -16.32
C ASN A 111 -12.50 18.18 -16.17
N THR A 112 -12.94 18.50 -14.95
CA THR A 112 -14.30 19.00 -14.67
C THR A 112 -14.38 20.53 -14.52
N ILE A 113 -13.25 21.22 -14.70
CA ILE A 113 -13.12 22.70 -14.71
C ILE A 113 -12.83 23.14 -16.14
#